data_AF-A0A950UES8-F1
#
_entry.id   AF-A0A950UES8-F1
#
_cell.length_a   1.000
_cell.length_b   1.000
_cell.length_c   1.000
_cell.angle_alpha   90.00
_cell.angle_beta   90.00
_cell.angle_gamma   90.00
#
_symmetry.space_group_name_H-M   'P 1'
#
loop_
_entity.id
_entity.type
_entity.pdbx_description
1 polymer ?
#
loop_
_entity_poly.entity_id
_entity_poly.type
_entity_poly.pdbx_seq_one_letter_code
_entity_poly.pdbx_strand_id
1 'polypeptide(L)'
;MRTLPFHRYAPCLIALTLAGLLAACTGPAPPESPFAGAWSNAERQQIVFRDNTVVQQPAGAPPTALSPATCEGKFQFAYARRSRDALIALAPRQPDQRARLAQLLVRPDYPVAELGCGDGGTTYVLLDDRDLVAIHRDADIVGVEQMSRS
;
A
#
# COMPACT_ATOMS: atom_id res chain seq x y z
N MET A 1 -26.52 40.00 66.07
CA MET A 1 -27.45 39.11 66.81
C MET A 1 -28.45 38.52 65.83
N ARG A 2 -28.68 37.20 65.93
CA ARG A 2 -29.85 36.42 65.46
C ARG A 2 -30.00 36.22 63.94
N THR A 3 -29.62 35.06 63.38
CA THR A 3 -30.35 33.76 63.25
C THR A 3 -31.56 33.79 62.32
N LEU A 4 -31.35 33.32 61.07
CA LEU A 4 -32.01 32.24 60.28
C LEU A 4 -33.42 31.72 60.72
N PRO A 5 -34.13 30.87 59.94
CA PRO A 5 -34.36 30.76 58.47
C PRO A 5 -35.84 30.36 58.15
N PHE A 6 -36.21 30.09 56.88
CA PHE A 6 -36.83 28.83 56.39
C PHE A 6 -37.58 28.98 55.04
N HIS A 7 -37.21 28.06 54.14
CA HIS A 7 -37.90 27.39 53.03
C HIS A 7 -39.23 27.91 52.47
N ARG A 8 -39.33 27.92 51.13
CA ARG A 8 -40.28 27.08 50.38
C ARG A 8 -39.98 27.02 48.86
N TYR A 9 -39.64 25.82 48.41
CA TYR A 9 -39.92 25.11 47.14
C TYR A 9 -40.46 25.89 45.91
N ALA A 10 -39.64 25.90 44.84
CA ALA A 10 -39.84 25.41 43.45
C ALA A 10 -41.16 25.71 42.67
N PRO A 11 -41.24 25.59 41.31
CA PRO A 11 -40.27 24.95 40.40
C PRO A 11 -40.08 25.64 39.02
N CYS A 12 -39.27 24.98 38.20
CA CYS A 12 -39.35 24.92 36.73
C CYS A 12 -38.86 26.15 35.97
N LEU A 13 -37.70 26.02 35.32
CA LEU A 13 -37.66 26.05 33.86
C LEU A 13 -36.34 25.46 33.35
N ILE A 14 -36.52 24.53 32.43
CA ILE A 14 -35.54 23.68 31.77
C ILE A 14 -34.79 24.53 30.74
N ALA A 15 -33.46 24.52 30.78
CA ALA A 15 -32.62 24.89 29.63
C ALA A 15 -31.27 24.17 29.74
N LEU A 16 -31.29 22.85 29.60
CA LEU A 16 -30.11 22.06 29.26
C LEU A 16 -29.86 22.23 27.75
N THR A 17 -29.21 23.33 27.37
CA THR A 17 -28.64 23.46 26.04
C THR A 17 -27.39 22.58 25.97
N LEU A 18 -27.62 21.33 25.57
CA LEU A 18 -26.57 20.40 25.19
C LEU A 18 -25.95 20.90 23.88
N ALA A 19 -24.98 21.80 23.97
CA ALA A 19 -24.14 22.18 22.84
C ALA A 19 -23.19 21.02 22.56
N GLY A 20 -23.68 20.03 21.81
CA GLY A 20 -22.84 19.03 21.15
C GLY A 20 -21.96 19.72 20.14
N LEU A 21 -20.78 20.17 20.57
CA LEU A 21 -19.67 20.46 19.68
C LEU A 21 -19.29 19.13 19.03
N LEU A 22 -19.80 18.93 17.81
CA LEU A 22 -19.26 17.98 16.86
C LEU A 22 -17.80 18.38 16.63
N ALA A 23 -16.90 17.81 17.43
CA ALA A 23 -15.51 17.70 17.06
C ALA A 23 -15.49 16.87 15.78
N ALA A 24 -15.59 17.55 14.65
CA ALA A 24 -15.19 17.00 13.37
C ALA A 24 -13.69 16.70 13.52
N CYS A 25 -13.38 15.45 13.88
CA CYS A 25 -12.05 14.90 13.73
C CYS A 25 -11.73 14.95 12.23
N THR A 26 -11.23 16.08 11.75
CA THR A 26 -10.44 16.13 10.52
C THR A 26 -9.13 15.42 10.84
N GLY A 27 -9.19 14.09 10.90
CA GLY A 27 -7.98 13.28 10.88
C GLY A 27 -7.21 13.65 9.61
N PRO A 28 -5.87 13.66 9.65
CA PRO A 28 -5.08 13.82 8.44
C PRO A 28 -5.60 12.80 7.42
N ALA A 29 -5.74 13.25 6.17
CA ALA A 29 -6.09 12.36 5.06
C ALA A 29 -5.23 11.09 5.15
N PRO A 30 -5.79 9.89 4.89
CA PRO A 30 -5.00 8.66 4.92
C PRO A 30 -3.72 8.89 4.11
N PRO A 31 -2.53 8.54 4.63
CA PRO A 31 -1.30 8.71 3.88
C PRO A 31 -1.45 7.96 2.56
N GLU A 32 -1.19 8.67 1.46
CA GLU A 32 -1.16 8.07 0.13
C GLU A 32 -0.18 6.89 0.16
N SER A 33 -0.53 5.77 -0.47
CA SER A 33 0.35 4.59 -0.52
C SER A 33 1.76 5.02 -0.94
N PRO A 34 2.84 4.55 -0.32
CA PRO A 34 4.19 4.97 -0.71
C PRO A 34 4.53 4.53 -2.14
N PHE A 35 3.79 3.56 -2.68
CA PHE A 35 3.84 3.12 -4.08
C PHE A 35 3.11 4.04 -5.05
N ALA A 36 2.29 4.98 -4.57
CA ALA A 36 1.42 5.80 -5.41
C ALA A 36 2.18 6.50 -6.53
N GLY A 37 1.50 6.62 -7.67
CA GLY A 37 2.07 7.19 -8.88
C GLY A 37 2.65 6.14 -9.83
N ALA A 38 3.43 6.64 -10.79
CA ALA A 38 3.91 5.86 -11.91
C ALA A 38 5.40 5.50 -11.77
N TRP A 39 5.73 4.27 -12.17
CA TRP A 39 7.05 3.69 -12.11
C TRP A 39 7.39 3.13 -13.49
N SER A 40 8.62 3.35 -13.94
CA SER A 40 9.07 2.91 -15.27
C SER A 40 10.39 2.18 -15.22
N ASN A 41 10.54 1.15 -16.04
CA ASN A 41 11.82 0.48 -16.27
C ASN A 41 12.60 1.15 -17.42
N ALA A 42 13.76 0.57 -17.77
CA ALA A 42 14.62 1.07 -18.85
C ALA A 42 13.95 0.94 -20.24
N GLU A 43 13.06 -0.03 -20.39
CA GLU A 43 12.33 -0.38 -21.60
C GLU A 43 11.05 0.46 -21.79
N ARG A 44 10.80 1.44 -20.90
CA ARG A 44 9.60 2.31 -20.89
C ARG A 44 8.29 1.55 -20.66
N GLN A 45 8.34 0.36 -20.08
CA GLN A 45 7.16 -0.23 -19.45
C GLN A 45 6.84 0.57 -18.19
N GLN A 46 5.56 0.83 -17.95
CA GLN A 46 5.09 1.63 -16.83
C GLN A 46 4.09 0.86 -15.98
N ILE A 47 4.17 1.09 -14.68
CA ILE A 47 3.23 0.59 -13.69
C ILE A 47 2.73 1.76 -12.85
N VAL A 48 1.42 1.90 -12.74
CA VAL A 48 0.78 2.94 -11.94
C VAL A 48 0.03 2.29 -10.79
N PHE A 49 0.49 2.55 -9.56
CA PHE A 49 -0.23 2.12 -8.37
C PHE A 49 -1.28 3.16 -8.00
N ARG A 50 -2.50 2.68 -7.79
CA ARG A 50 -3.63 3.43 -7.26
C ARG A 50 -4.09 2.78 -5.95
N ASP A 51 -5.08 3.37 -5.29
CA ASP A 51 -5.54 2.93 -3.96
C ASP A 51 -5.93 1.44 -3.91
N ASN A 52 -6.59 0.93 -4.96
CA ASN A 52 -7.12 -0.43 -5.01
C ASN A 52 -6.84 -1.18 -6.33
N THR A 53 -6.01 -0.61 -7.21
CA THR A 53 -5.74 -1.20 -8.52
C THR A 53 -4.33 -0.86 -8.98
N VAL A 54 -3.81 -1.69 -9.87
CA VAL A 54 -2.54 -1.49 -10.55
C VAL A 54 -2.82 -1.41 -12.04
N VAL A 55 -2.35 -0.36 -12.69
CA VAL A 55 -2.41 -0.25 -14.15
C VAL A 55 -1.03 -0.58 -14.69
N GLN A 56 -0.96 -1.56 -15.57
CA GLN A 56 0.26 -1.88 -16.31
C GLN A 56 0.15 -1.31 -17.72
N GLN A 57 1.23 -0.71 -18.19
CA GLN A 57 1.36 -0.20 -19.55
C GLN A 57 2.67 -0.72 -20.15
N PRO A 58 2.61 -1.84 -20.88
CA PRO A 58 3.76 -2.31 -21.65
C PRO A 58 4.15 -1.30 -22.73
N ALA A 59 5.41 -1.33 -23.15
CA ALA A 59 5.90 -0.47 -24.22
C ALA A 59 5.13 -0.73 -25.53
N GLY A 60 4.46 0.30 -26.05
CA GLY A 60 3.68 0.22 -27.29
C GLY A 60 2.30 -0.44 -27.17
N ALA A 61 1.84 -0.78 -25.96
CA ALA A 61 0.52 -1.36 -25.71
C ALA A 61 -0.37 -0.38 -24.91
N PRO A 62 -1.70 -0.49 -25.02
CA PRO A 62 -2.60 0.32 -24.22
C PRO A 62 -2.47 -0.02 -22.72
N PRO A 63 -2.63 0.98 -21.83
CA PRO A 63 -2.65 0.75 -20.39
C PRO A 63 -3.81 -0.15 -20.02
N THR A 64 -3.53 -1.17 -19.22
CA THR A 64 -4.50 -2.18 -18.78
C THR A 64 -4.59 -2.17 -17.26
N ALA A 65 -5.78 -1.93 -16.73
CA ALA A 65 -6.05 -2.04 -15.30
C ALA A 65 -6.16 -3.51 -14.91
N LEU A 66 -5.34 -3.95 -13.96
CA LEU A 66 -5.40 -5.30 -13.44
C LEU A 66 -6.56 -5.44 -12.47
N SER A 67 -7.36 -6.48 -12.72
CA SER A 67 -8.60 -6.77 -12.04
C SER A 67 -8.91 -8.27 -12.15
N PRO A 68 -9.91 -8.79 -11.40
CA PRO A 68 -10.37 -10.15 -11.60
C PRO A 68 -10.75 -10.46 -13.05
N ALA A 69 -11.33 -9.51 -13.80
CA ALA A 69 -11.72 -9.71 -15.18
C ALA A 69 -10.52 -9.91 -16.12
N THR A 70 -9.42 -9.18 -15.90
CA THR A 70 -8.20 -9.30 -16.72
C THR A 70 -7.28 -10.43 -16.26
N CYS A 71 -7.53 -11.01 -15.08
CA CYS A 71 -6.71 -12.06 -14.47
C CYS A 71 -7.47 -13.39 -14.30
N GLU A 72 -8.49 -13.64 -15.14
CA GLU A 72 -9.25 -14.89 -15.15
C GLU A 72 -9.84 -15.27 -13.78
N GLY A 73 -10.26 -14.28 -13.00
CA GLY A 73 -10.78 -14.44 -11.64
C GLY A 73 -9.71 -14.66 -10.55
N LYS A 74 -8.45 -14.86 -10.92
CA LYS A 74 -7.31 -15.08 -10.01
C LYS A 74 -6.52 -13.78 -9.74
N PHE A 75 -7.23 -12.68 -9.49
CA PHE A 75 -6.59 -11.42 -9.13
C PHE A 75 -6.41 -11.32 -7.62
N GLN A 76 -5.21 -10.95 -7.18
CA GLN A 76 -4.91 -10.63 -5.79
C GLN A 76 -4.02 -9.39 -5.77
N PHE A 77 -4.37 -8.41 -4.94
CA PHE A 77 -3.53 -7.24 -4.74
C PHE A 77 -3.56 -6.82 -3.28
N ALA A 78 -2.38 -6.66 -2.68
CA ALA A 78 -2.26 -6.25 -1.29
C ALA A 78 -0.94 -5.50 -1.05
N TYR A 79 -0.98 -4.55 -0.14
CA TYR A 79 0.22 -3.96 0.45
C TYR A 79 0.63 -4.75 1.70
N ALA A 80 1.92 -4.99 1.85
CA ALA A 80 2.46 -5.71 3.00
C ALA A 80 3.86 -5.20 3.38
N ARG A 81 4.46 -5.81 4.40
CA ARG A 81 5.89 -5.72 4.66
C ARG A 81 6.51 -7.11 4.59
N ARG A 82 7.72 -7.21 4.04
CA ARG A 82 8.48 -8.45 3.95
C ARG A 82 9.89 -8.23 4.46
N SER A 83 10.44 -9.23 5.13
CA SER A 83 11.86 -9.24 5.47
C SER A 83 12.70 -9.43 4.23
N ARG A 84 13.94 -8.94 4.27
CA ARG A 84 14.96 -9.17 3.25
C ARG A 84 15.10 -10.64 2.90
N ASP A 85 15.16 -11.50 3.91
CA ASP A 85 15.36 -12.94 3.71
C ASP A 85 14.14 -13.59 3.03
N ALA A 86 12.92 -13.15 3.37
CA ALA A 86 11.71 -13.63 2.69
C ALA A 86 11.69 -13.22 1.21
N LEU A 87 12.19 -12.03 0.88
CA LEU A 87 12.29 -11.56 -0.51
C LEU A 87 13.37 -12.31 -1.29
N ILE A 88 14.55 -12.55 -0.70
CA ILE A 88 15.60 -13.36 -1.34
C ILE A 88 15.14 -14.80 -1.54
N ALA A 89 14.35 -15.35 -0.61
CA ALA A 89 13.79 -16.69 -0.68
C ALA A 89 12.78 -16.87 -1.81
N LEU A 90 12.33 -15.80 -2.47
CA LEU A 90 11.48 -15.88 -3.67
C LEU A 90 12.20 -16.51 -4.86
N ALA A 91 13.54 -16.56 -4.88
CA ALA A 91 14.35 -17.13 -5.95
C ALA A 91 15.12 -18.40 -5.52
N PRO A 92 14.48 -19.43 -4.94
CA PRO A 92 15.18 -20.48 -4.20
C PRO A 92 16.17 -21.29 -5.04
N ARG A 93 15.87 -21.47 -6.34
CA ARG A 93 16.66 -22.28 -7.29
C ARG A 93 17.49 -21.45 -8.27
N GLN A 94 17.57 -20.13 -8.08
CA GLN A 94 18.25 -19.21 -9.02
C GLN A 94 19.32 -18.41 -8.28
N PRO A 95 20.56 -18.94 -8.16
CA PRO A 95 21.62 -18.32 -7.37
C PRO A 95 21.96 -16.91 -7.83
N ASP A 96 21.92 -16.65 -9.13
CA ASP A 96 22.20 -15.32 -9.69
C ASP A 96 21.14 -14.30 -9.27
N GLN A 97 19.85 -14.67 -9.31
CA GLN A 97 18.77 -13.79 -8.84
C GLN A 97 18.84 -13.58 -7.34
N ARG A 98 19.20 -14.60 -6.56
CA ARG A 98 19.44 -14.46 -5.11
C ARG A 98 20.57 -13.49 -4.81
N ALA A 99 21.69 -13.59 -5.54
CA ALA A 99 22.83 -12.68 -5.39
C ALA A 99 22.44 -11.25 -5.75
N ARG A 100 21.71 -11.06 -6.85
CA ARG A 100 21.20 -9.75 -7.27
C ARG A 100 20.26 -9.14 -6.23
N LEU A 101 19.29 -9.91 -5.72
CA LEU A 101 18.40 -9.45 -4.65
C LEU A 101 19.17 -9.12 -3.37
N ALA A 102 20.18 -9.92 -3.02
CA ALA A 102 21.00 -9.66 -1.84
C ALA A 102 21.80 -8.36 -1.93
N GLN A 103 22.18 -7.93 -3.14
CA GLN A 103 22.86 -6.66 -3.43
C GLN A 103 21.89 -5.47 -3.40
N LEU A 104 20.71 -5.61 -4.00
CA LEU A 104 19.71 -4.54 -4.05
C LEU A 104 19.05 -4.29 -2.69
N LEU A 105 18.82 -5.35 -1.91
CA LEU A 105 18.10 -5.29 -0.64
C LEU A 105 19.09 -5.13 0.52
N VAL A 106 19.45 -3.88 0.87
CA VAL A 106 20.39 -3.56 1.96
C VAL A 106 19.78 -3.43 3.37
N ARG A 107 18.50 -3.05 3.48
CA ARG A 107 17.72 -2.99 4.74
C ARG A 107 17.18 -4.35 5.19
N PRO A 108 16.86 -4.54 6.48
CA PRO A 108 16.31 -5.80 6.99
C PRO A 108 14.86 -6.08 6.54
N ASP A 109 14.07 -5.06 6.24
CA ASP A 109 12.68 -5.21 5.81
C ASP A 109 12.22 -4.08 4.88
N TYR A 110 11.17 -4.36 4.10
CA TYR A 110 10.69 -3.49 3.03
C TYR A 110 9.16 -3.43 2.98
N PRO A 111 8.59 -2.26 2.66
CA PRO A 111 7.24 -2.17 2.11
C PRO A 111 7.18 -2.92 0.78
N VAL A 112 6.12 -3.67 0.56
CA VAL A 112 5.86 -4.37 -0.70
C VAL A 112 4.43 -4.16 -1.19
N ALA A 113 4.26 -4.18 -2.50
CA ALA A 113 2.97 -4.37 -3.16
C ALA A 113 2.99 -5.73 -3.85
N GLU A 114 2.11 -6.64 -3.44
CA GLU A 114 2.00 -7.99 -3.96
C GLU A 114 0.85 -8.05 -4.95
N LEU A 115 1.15 -8.47 -6.17
CA LEU A 115 0.19 -8.58 -7.27
C LEU A 115 0.19 -10.01 -7.79
N GLY A 116 -0.94 -10.68 -7.73
CA GLY A 116 -1.20 -11.97 -8.37
C GLY A 116 -2.16 -11.81 -9.55
N CYS A 117 -1.84 -12.47 -10.66
CA CYS A 117 -2.69 -12.51 -11.86
C CYS A 117 -2.49 -13.85 -12.56
N GLY A 118 -3.50 -14.73 -12.54
CA GLY A 118 -3.36 -16.10 -13.02
C GLY A 118 -2.54 -16.95 -12.05
N ASP A 119 -1.60 -17.73 -12.58
CA ASP A 119 -0.69 -18.57 -11.78
C ASP A 119 0.66 -17.88 -11.48
N GLY A 120 0.88 -16.70 -12.08
CA GLY A 120 2.04 -15.85 -11.83
C GLY A 120 1.76 -14.77 -10.79
N GLY A 121 2.84 -14.13 -10.33
CA GLY A 121 2.74 -12.99 -9.43
C GLY A 121 3.97 -12.10 -9.47
N THR A 122 3.78 -10.82 -9.21
CA THR A 122 4.86 -9.84 -9.07
C THR A 122 4.85 -9.27 -7.66
N THR A 123 6.01 -9.27 -7.01
CA THR A 123 6.21 -8.56 -5.74
C THR A 123 7.04 -7.33 -6.02
N TYR A 124 6.42 -6.16 -5.85
CA TYR A 124 7.08 -4.87 -5.97
C TYR A 124 7.64 -4.47 -4.62
N VAL A 125 8.94 -4.22 -4.55
CA VAL A 125 9.67 -3.88 -3.33
C VAL A 125 10.11 -2.43 -3.42
N LEU A 126 9.67 -1.59 -2.48
CA LEU A 126 10.04 -0.18 -2.46
C LEU A 126 11.42 -0.02 -1.81
N LEU A 127 12.44 0.33 -2.59
CA LEU A 127 13.78 0.58 -2.07
C LEU A 127 13.83 1.94 -1.37
N ASP A 128 13.31 2.97 -2.02
CA ASP A 128 13.15 4.31 -1.50
C ASP A 128 12.04 5.08 -2.26
N ASP A 129 11.99 6.40 -2.13
CA ASP A 129 10.94 7.25 -2.71
C ASP A 129 11.00 7.37 -4.25
N ARG A 130 12.09 6.88 -4.86
CA ARG A 130 12.39 7.00 -6.29
C ARG A 130 12.67 5.65 -6.94
N ASP A 131 13.05 4.63 -6.20
CA ASP A 131 13.45 3.33 -6.73
C ASP A 131 12.64 2.16 -6.16
N LEU A 132 12.28 1.24 -7.05
CA LEU A 132 11.50 0.04 -6.81
C LEU A 132 12.15 -1.15 -7.53
N VAL A 133 11.99 -2.34 -6.95
CA VAL A 133 12.35 -3.61 -7.58
C VAL A 133 11.09 -4.43 -7.82
N ALA A 134 10.83 -4.83 -9.05
CA ALA A 134 9.81 -5.82 -9.38
C ALA A 134 10.44 -7.22 -9.38
N ILE A 135 9.88 -8.11 -8.58
CA ILE A 135 10.25 -9.53 -8.53
C ILE A 135 9.10 -10.32 -9.17
N HIS A 136 9.26 -10.67 -10.44
CA HIS A 136 8.29 -11.47 -11.19
C HIS A 136 8.50 -12.94 -10.88
N ARG A 137 7.42 -13.67 -10.62
CA ARG A 137 7.40 -15.11 -10.40
C ARG A 137 6.42 -15.75 -11.35
N ASP A 138 6.92 -16.68 -12.13
CA ASP A 138 6.12 -17.56 -12.97
C ASP A 138 6.64 -18.98 -12.79
N ALA A 139 5.83 -19.82 -12.15
CA ALA A 139 6.22 -21.14 -11.67
C ALA A 139 7.56 -21.12 -10.90
N ASP A 140 8.60 -21.75 -11.45
CA ASP A 140 9.94 -21.85 -10.85
C ASP A 140 10.92 -20.77 -11.34
N ILE A 141 10.49 -19.89 -12.25
CA ILE A 141 11.30 -18.84 -12.87
C ILE A 141 11.04 -17.49 -12.18
N VAL A 142 12.11 -16.73 -11.98
CA VAL A 142 12.09 -15.45 -11.27
C VAL A 142 12.81 -14.40 -12.10
N GLY A 143 12.09 -13.35 -12.44
CA GLY A 143 12.64 -12.14 -13.04
C GLY A 143 12.84 -11.09 -11.96
N VAL A 144 13.95 -10.36 -12.02
CA VAL A 144 14.19 -9.18 -11.18
C VAL A 144 14.40 -7.99 -12.08
N GLU A 145 13.65 -6.94 -11.83
CA GLU A 145 13.68 -5.71 -12.61
C GLU A 145 13.73 -4.51 -11.68
N GLN A 146 14.51 -3.49 -12.05
CA GLN A 146 14.52 -2.21 -11.36
C GLN A 146 13.65 -1.23 -12.12
N MET A 147 12.86 -0.46 -11.38
CA MET A 147 12.06 0.61 -11.92
C MET A 147 12.30 1.87 -11.09
N SER A 148 12.22 3.01 -11.74
CA SER A 148 12.32 4.31 -11.09
C SER A 148 11.03 5.09 -11.30
N ARG A 149 10.74 5.98 -10.35
CA ARG A 149 9.57 6.86 -10.42
C ARG A 149 9.67 7.76 -11.65
N SER A 150 8.63 7.70 -12.50
CA SER A 150 8.52 8.49 -13.74
C SER A 150 8.39 9.99 -13.47
#